data_AF-A0A2H0DNB5-F1
#
_entry.id   AF-A0A2H0DNB5-F1
#
_cell.length_a   1.000
_cell.length_b   1.000
_cell.length_c   1.000
_cell.angle_alpha   90.00
_cell.angle_beta   90.00
_cell.angle_gamma   90.00
#
_symmetry.space_group_name_H-M   'P 1'
#
loop_
_entity.id
_entity.type
_entity.pdbx_description
1 polymer ?
#
loop_
_entity_poly.entity_id
_entity_poly.type
_entity_poly.pdbx_seq_one_letter_code
_entity_poly.pdbx_strand_id
1 'polypeptide(L)'
;AKPQGGKKAAAKPQGAKKEGSLAAIIDPMLTTGGHTVAEIAAELAKKAGDAAKGRDLAANVRARMVGYTRKGWKVEKDDKKRVKVVQGA
;
A
#
# COMPACT_ATOMS: atom_id res chain seq x y z
N ALA A 1 26.08 -3.23 -34.33
CA ALA A 1 25.74 -4.20 -33.27
C ALA A 1 24.88 -3.56 -32.18
N LYS A 2 23.55 -3.76 -32.25
CA LYS A 2 22.51 -3.67 -31.18
C LYS A 2 21.30 -4.44 -31.77
N PRO A 3 20.59 -5.29 -31.01
CA PRO A 3 19.82 -4.83 -29.85
C PRO A 3 19.75 -5.82 -28.67
N GLN A 4 19.91 -5.33 -27.44
CA GLN A 4 19.30 -5.94 -26.26
C GLN A 4 18.07 -5.08 -25.96
N GLY A 5 16.84 -5.58 -26.01
CA GLY A 5 16.40 -6.87 -25.52
C GLY A 5 15.35 -6.57 -24.46
N GLY A 6 14.16 -6.14 -24.90
CA GLY A 6 13.02 -5.99 -24.01
C GLY A 6 12.64 -7.35 -23.44
N LYS A 7 12.21 -7.39 -22.17
CA LYS A 7 11.28 -8.39 -21.65
C LYS A 7 10.70 -7.96 -20.29
N LYS A 8 9.38 -7.77 -20.35
CA LYS A 8 8.37 -7.99 -19.30
C LYS A 8 8.24 -6.92 -18.21
N ALA A 9 7.49 -5.88 -18.58
CA ALA A 9 6.51 -5.29 -17.69
C ALA A 9 5.73 -6.41 -17.00
N ALA A 10 6.00 -6.62 -15.71
CA ALA A 10 5.26 -7.56 -14.90
C ALA A 10 3.80 -7.09 -14.87
N ALA A 11 2.93 -8.02 -15.24
CA ALA A 11 1.51 -7.84 -15.42
C ALA A 11 0.87 -7.01 -14.30
N LYS A 12 0.10 -5.98 -14.68
CA LYS A 12 -0.99 -5.48 -13.84
C LYS A 12 -2.01 -6.63 -13.74
N PRO A 13 -2.32 -7.19 -12.56
CA PRO A 13 -3.63 -7.80 -12.38
C PRO A 13 -4.60 -6.63 -12.20
N GLN A 14 -5.35 -6.38 -13.26
CA GLN A 14 -6.51 -5.52 -13.28
C GLN A 14 -7.61 -6.20 -12.44
N GLY A 15 -8.19 -5.43 -11.51
CA GLY A 15 -9.59 -5.62 -11.09
C GLY A 15 -9.93 -6.90 -10.33
N ALA A 16 -9.48 -7.01 -9.08
CA ALA A 16 -10.31 -7.68 -8.08
C ALA A 16 -10.57 -6.68 -6.97
N LYS A 17 -11.70 -5.95 -7.08
CA LYS A 17 -12.36 -5.37 -5.91
C LYS A 17 -12.85 -6.55 -5.06
N LYS A 18 -11.93 -7.22 -4.36
CA LYS A 18 -12.30 -8.15 -3.30
C LYS A 18 -12.70 -7.28 -2.12
N GLU A 19 -13.99 -7.12 -1.91
CA GLU A 19 -14.54 -6.80 -0.60
C GLU A 19 -13.88 -7.75 0.41
N GLY A 20 -13.05 -7.21 1.31
CA GLY A 20 -12.15 -7.99 2.19
C GLY A 20 -10.65 -8.00 1.85
N SER A 21 -10.21 -7.32 0.78
CA SER A 21 -8.77 -7.15 0.51
C SER A 21 -8.11 -6.23 1.53
N LEU A 22 -6.87 -6.57 1.93
CA LEU A 22 -6.03 -5.76 2.82
C LEU A 22 -6.01 -4.27 2.43
N ALA A 23 -6.03 -3.98 1.13
CA ALA A 23 -6.11 -2.63 0.59
C ALA A 23 -7.32 -1.82 1.12
N ALA A 24 -8.51 -2.41 1.21
CA ALA A 24 -9.71 -1.71 1.69
C ALA A 24 -9.61 -1.28 3.16
N ILE A 25 -8.74 -1.96 3.93
CA ILE A 25 -8.46 -1.66 5.33
C ILE A 25 -7.30 -0.66 5.44
N ILE A 26 -6.27 -0.78 4.60
CA ILE A 26 -5.08 0.08 4.58
C ILE A 26 -5.40 1.49 4.06
N ASP A 27 -6.12 1.56 2.93
CA ASP A 27 -6.41 2.80 2.20
C ASP A 27 -7.02 3.89 3.12
N PRO A 28 -8.06 3.63 3.96
CA PRO A 28 -8.58 4.63 4.91
C PRO A 28 -7.61 5.01 6.02
N MET A 29 -6.80 4.08 6.55
CA MET A 29 -5.79 4.43 7.56
C MET A 29 -4.71 5.34 7.00
N LEU A 30 -4.35 5.12 5.74
CA LEU A 30 -3.40 5.95 5.00
C LEU A 30 -3.98 7.34 4.68
N THR A 31 -5.26 7.48 4.35
CA THR A 31 -5.86 8.79 4.04
C THR A 31 -6.19 9.61 5.28
N THR A 32 -6.69 8.98 6.36
CA THR A 32 -6.85 9.65 7.66
C THR A 32 -5.50 10.09 8.22
N GLY A 33 -4.47 9.24 8.05
CA GLY A 33 -3.16 9.43 8.64
C GLY A 33 -3.15 9.13 10.14
N GLY A 34 -2.13 9.64 10.84
CA GLY A 34 -2.02 9.51 12.31
C GLY A 34 -1.44 8.17 12.81
N HIS A 35 -1.22 7.21 11.92
CA HIS A 35 -0.61 5.91 12.24
C HIS A 35 0.69 5.71 11.47
N THR A 36 1.65 5.06 12.11
CA THR A 36 2.86 4.57 11.46
C THR A 36 2.55 3.33 10.61
N VAL A 37 3.45 2.97 9.69
CA VAL A 37 3.34 1.72 8.91
C VAL A 37 3.19 0.49 9.83
N ALA A 38 3.89 0.48 10.96
CA ALA A 38 3.83 -0.63 11.93
C ALA A 38 2.47 -0.69 12.64
N GLU A 39 1.92 0.45 13.04
CA GLU A 39 0.58 0.52 13.65
C GLU A 39 -0.50 0.11 12.67
N ILE A 40 -0.43 0.58 11.41
CA ILE A 40 -1.35 0.14 10.34
C ILE A 40 -1.24 -1.36 10.13
N ALA A 41 -0.04 -1.93 10.14
CA ALA A 41 0.16 -3.36 10.01
C ALA A 41 -0.42 -4.15 11.20
N ALA A 42 -0.28 -3.65 12.43
CA ALA A 42 -0.86 -4.26 13.62
C ALA A 42 -2.40 -4.23 13.60
N GLU A 43 -2.98 -3.09 13.23
CA GLU A 43 -4.44 -2.95 13.04
C GLU A 43 -4.96 -3.81 11.89
N LEU A 44 -4.18 -3.89 10.81
CA LEU A 44 -4.48 -4.77 9.69
C LEU A 44 -4.45 -6.25 10.11
N ALA A 45 -3.51 -6.67 10.97
CA ALA A 45 -3.48 -8.04 11.48
C ALA A 45 -4.75 -8.38 12.27
N LYS A 46 -5.21 -7.45 13.11
CA LYS A 46 -6.45 -7.61 13.89
C LYS A 46 -7.69 -7.68 13.00
N LYS A 47 -7.78 -6.80 12.00
CA LYS A 47 -8.96 -6.69 11.12
C LYS A 47 -9.00 -7.76 10.02
N ALA A 48 -7.85 -8.16 9.50
CA ALA A 48 -7.75 -9.11 8.40
C ALA A 48 -7.73 -10.57 8.87
N GLY A 49 -7.43 -10.84 10.15
CA GLY A 49 -7.44 -12.18 10.72
C GLY A 49 -6.58 -13.16 9.91
N ASP A 50 -7.19 -14.23 9.40
CA ASP A 50 -6.52 -15.21 8.55
C ASP A 50 -5.93 -14.64 7.25
N ALA A 51 -6.48 -13.56 6.71
CA ALA A 51 -5.93 -12.92 5.51
C ALA A 51 -4.57 -12.25 5.73
N ALA A 52 -4.15 -12.09 7.00
CA ALA A 52 -2.83 -11.63 7.40
C ALA A 52 -1.82 -12.75 7.66
N LYS A 53 -2.24 -14.01 7.83
CA LYS A 53 -1.34 -15.12 8.16
C LYS A 53 -0.34 -15.37 7.04
N GLY A 54 0.94 -15.48 7.40
CA GLY A 54 2.04 -15.75 6.47
C GLY A 54 2.36 -14.60 5.49
N ARG A 55 1.83 -13.39 5.72
CA ARG A 55 2.07 -12.22 4.86
C ARG A 55 2.76 -11.10 5.63
N ASP A 56 3.68 -10.42 4.94
CA ASP A 56 4.27 -9.19 5.47
C ASP A 56 3.28 -8.02 5.28
N LEU A 57 2.55 -7.71 6.35
CA LEU A 57 1.57 -6.63 6.36
C LEU A 57 2.21 -5.26 6.17
N ALA A 58 3.38 -5.03 6.75
CA ALA A 58 4.10 -3.77 6.60
C ALA A 58 4.53 -3.55 5.14
N ALA A 59 4.98 -4.61 4.45
CA ALA A 59 5.28 -4.58 3.04
C ALA A 59 4.03 -4.29 2.19
N ASN A 60 2.88 -4.86 2.54
CA ASN A 60 1.61 -4.55 1.87
C ASN A 60 1.23 -3.06 2.03
N VAL A 61 1.41 -2.49 3.22
CA VAL A 61 1.20 -1.05 3.46
C VAL A 61 2.17 -0.20 2.62
N ARG A 62 3.46 -0.55 2.58
CA ARG A 62 4.46 0.15 1.75
C ARG A 62 4.13 0.05 0.26
N ALA A 63 3.76 -1.13 -0.21
CA ALA A 63 3.32 -1.34 -1.59
C ALA A 63 2.10 -0.47 -1.90
N ARG A 64 1.20 -0.26 -0.92
CA ARG A 64 0.08 0.66 -1.07
C ARG A 64 0.49 2.11 -1.18
N MET A 65 1.37 2.58 -0.30
CA MET A 65 1.93 3.94 -0.39
C MET A 65 2.57 4.19 -1.76
N VAL A 66 3.37 3.24 -2.26
CA VAL A 66 3.96 3.33 -3.61
C VAL A 66 2.87 3.39 -4.68
N GLY A 67 1.81 2.58 -4.56
CA GLY A 67 0.66 2.63 -5.45
C GLY A 67 -0.01 4.01 -5.52
N TYR A 68 -0.12 4.70 -4.39
CA TYR A 68 -0.63 6.07 -4.34
C TYR A 68 0.34 7.07 -5.00
N THR A 69 1.64 6.98 -4.72
CA THR A 69 2.63 7.85 -5.41
C THR A 69 2.62 7.70 -6.92
N ARG A 70 2.44 6.47 -7.42
CA ARG A 70 2.30 6.20 -8.86
C ARG A 70 1.02 6.78 -9.48
N LYS A 71 0.01 7.07 -8.67
CA LYS A 71 -1.23 7.74 -9.09
C LYS A 71 -1.13 9.27 -9.01
N GLY A 72 0.03 9.82 -8.65
CA GLY A 72 0.24 11.26 -8.46
C GLY A 72 -0.14 11.76 -7.06
N TRP A 73 -0.40 10.88 -6.10
CA TRP A 73 -0.70 11.28 -4.73
C TRP A 73 0.61 11.46 -3.94
N LYS A 74 0.61 12.36 -2.97
CA LYS A 74 1.78 12.60 -2.11
C LYS A 74 1.63 11.79 -0.83
N VAL A 75 2.73 11.20 -0.37
CA VAL A 75 2.79 10.49 0.90
C VAL A 75 3.63 11.31 1.85
N GLU A 76 2.99 11.85 2.88
CA GLU A 76 3.61 12.67 3.91
C GLU A 76 3.89 11.82 5.14
N LYS A 77 4.96 12.18 5.85
CA LYS A 77 5.37 11.56 7.10
C LYS A 77 5.63 12.67 8.10
N ASP A 78 5.07 12.56 9.28
CA ASP A 78 5.39 13.47 10.38
C ASP A 78 6.67 13.03 11.12
N ASP A 79 7.09 13.83 12.10
CA ASP A 79 8.28 13.56 12.95
C ASP A 79 8.18 12.23 13.71
N LYS A 80 6.96 11.74 13.93
CA LYS A 80 6.68 10.45 14.57
C LYS A 80 6.59 9.30 13.55
N LYS A 81 6.97 9.55 12.29
CA LYS A 81 6.91 8.59 11.16
C LYS A 81 5.48 8.11 10.87
N ARG A 82 4.46 8.83 11.31
CA ARG A 82 3.07 8.53 10.97
C ARG A 82 2.85 8.92 9.52
N VAL A 83 2.29 8.00 8.75
CA VAL A 83 2.12 8.14 7.31
C VAL A 83 0.74 8.70 7.01
N LYS A 84 0.67 9.64 6.07
CA LYS A 84 -0.59 10.15 5.51
C LYS A 84 -0.46 10.26 4.01
N VAL A 85 -1.46 9.81 3.28
CA VAL A 85 -1.54 10.00 1.83
C VAL A 85 -2.50 11.16 1.58
N VAL A 86 -2.01 12.17 0.87
CA VAL A 86 -2.78 13.33 0.43
C VAL A 86 -2.83 13.32 -1.09
N GLN A 87 -4.00 13.57 -1.67
CA GLN A 87 -4.10 13.76 -3.11
C GLN A 87 -3.38 15.05 -3.45
N GLY A 88 -2.31 14.96 -4.23
CA GLY A 88 -1.69 16.14 -4.82
C GLY A 88 -2.70 16.73 -5.79
N ALA A 89 -3.05 18.00 -5.57
CA ALA A 89 -3.86 18.78 -6.50
C ALA A 89 -3.19 18.85 -7.88
#